data_AF-A0A838I6J7-F1
#
_entry.id   AF-A0A838I6J7-F1
#
_cell.length_a   1.000
_cell.length_b   1.000
_cell.length_c   1.000
_cell.angle_alpha   90.00
_cell.angle_beta   90.00
_cell.angle_gamma   90.00
#
_symmetry.space_group_name_H-M   'P 1'
#
loop_
_entity.id
_entity.type
_entity.pdbx_description
1 polymer ?
#
loop_
_entity_poly.entity_id
_entity_poly.type
_entity_poly.pdbx_seq_one_letter_code
_entity_poly.pdbx_strand_id
1 'polypeptide(L)'
;MARTWLQIRVELDGGGGIECNPPPGRVMLVGPGHSFEQLAEAIDAAFARWDLSHLHAFRSRSLASSLIAHSRPGAGVGSRTQYGRETLDE
;
A
#
# COMPACT_ATOMS: atom_id res chain seq x y z
N MET A 1 -10.12 16.42 6.33
CA MET A 1 -9.43 15.12 6.16
C MET A 1 -9.72 14.60 4.77
N ALA A 2 -8.70 14.15 4.03
CA ALA A 2 -8.84 13.79 2.62
C ALA A 2 -9.77 12.58 2.47
N ARG A 3 -11.02 12.85 2.09
CA ARG A 3 -12.06 11.87 1.76
C ARG A 3 -11.86 11.37 0.34
N THR A 4 -10.68 10.87 0.03
CA THR A 4 -10.31 10.51 -1.33
C THR A 4 -10.66 9.06 -1.59
N TRP A 5 -11.50 8.84 -2.58
CA TRP A 5 -11.73 7.52 -3.13
C TRP A 5 -10.48 7.04 -3.87
N LEU A 6 -10.12 5.78 -3.69
CA LEU A 6 -9.03 5.13 -4.39
C LEU A 6 -9.60 4.28 -5.53
N GLN A 7 -9.09 4.46 -6.73
CA GLN A 7 -9.34 3.55 -7.84
C GLN A 7 -8.22 2.52 -7.88
N ILE A 8 -8.55 1.26 -7.58
CA ILE A 8 -7.59 0.15 -7.52
C ILE A 8 -7.88 -0.80 -8.68
N ARG A 9 -6.88 -1.09 -9.50
CA ARG A 9 -6.94 -2.17 -10.50
C ARG A 9 -6.38 -3.43 -9.87
N VAL A 10 -7.17 -4.50 -9.87
CA VAL A 10 -6.80 -5.82 -9.39
C VAL A 10 -6.74 -6.75 -10.59
N GLU A 11 -5.65 -7.48 -10.75
CA GLU A 11 -5.42 -8.43 -11.83
C GLU A 11 -5.13 -9.80 -11.22
N LEU A 12 -5.84 -10.82 -11.68
CA LEU A 12 -5.62 -12.19 -11.25
C LEU A 12 -4.55 -12.82 -12.15
N ASP A 13 -3.36 -12.97 -11.59
CA ASP A 13 -2.22 -13.60 -12.27
C ASP A 13 -2.41 -15.12 -12.42
N GLY A 14 -3.02 -15.76 -11.42
CA GLY A 14 -3.29 -17.19 -11.45
C GLY A 14 -3.82 -17.73 -10.12
N GLY A 15 -4.12 -19.03 -10.08
CA GLY A 15 -4.62 -19.72 -8.90
C GLY A 15 -4.76 -21.22 -9.13
N GLY A 16 -4.55 -22.03 -8.09
CA GLY A 16 -4.73 -23.49 -8.18
C GLY A 16 -3.79 -24.20 -9.16
N GLY A 17 -2.60 -23.63 -9.42
CA GLY A 17 -1.65 -24.15 -10.41
C GLY A 17 -1.94 -23.76 -11.86
N ILE A 18 -2.92 -22.86 -12.08
CA ILE A 18 -3.28 -22.34 -13.39
C ILE A 18 -2.77 -20.89 -13.50
N GLU A 19 -2.05 -20.60 -14.57
CA GLU A 19 -1.68 -19.23 -14.95
C GLU A 19 -2.79 -18.63 -15.83
N CYS A 20 -3.26 -17.44 -15.49
CA CYS A 20 -4.30 -16.76 -16.26
C CYS A 20 -3.64 -15.83 -17.28
N ASN A 21 -3.61 -16.25 -18.55
CA ASN A 21 -3.13 -15.41 -19.65
C ASN A 21 -4.22 -15.29 -20.75
N PRO A 22 -4.81 -14.10 -20.98
CA PRO A 22 -4.54 -12.83 -20.30
C PRO A 22 -5.11 -12.79 -18.87
N PRO A 23 -4.48 -12.07 -17.93
CA PRO A 23 -4.95 -12.02 -16.55
C PRO A 23 -6.29 -11.26 -16.49
N PRO A 24 -7.35 -11.86 -15.93
CA PRO A 24 -8.61 -11.15 -15.76
C PRO A 24 -8.43 -10.02 -14.75
N GLY A 25 -8.77 -8.80 -15.18
CA GLY A 25 -8.68 -7.60 -14.37
C GLY A 25 -10.04 -7.02 -13.97
N ARG A 26 -10.09 -6.38 -12.80
CA ARG A 26 -11.25 -5.63 -12.29
C ARG A 26 -10.78 -4.31 -11.68
N VAL A 27 -11.56 -3.25 -11.89
CA VAL A 27 -11.33 -1.95 -11.24
C VAL A 27 -12.31 -1.83 -10.08
N MET A 28 -11.79 -1.55 -8.90
CA MET A 28 -12.53 -1.42 -7.65
C MET A 28 -12.38 0.01 -7.12
N LEU A 29 -13.46 0.55 -6.58
CA LEU A 29 -13.48 1.86 -5.93
C LEU A 29 -13.51 1.66 -4.42
N VAL A 30 -12.45 2.12 -3.74
CA VAL A 30 -12.29 1.96 -2.30
C VAL A 30 -12.41 3.31 -1.63
N GLY A 31 -13.51 3.49 -0.91
CA GLY A 31 -13.70 4.64 -0.01
C GLY A 31 -12.78 4.59 1.22
N PRO A 32 -12.50 5.74 1.86
CA PRO A 32 -11.56 5.86 2.98
C PRO A 32 -12.01 5.16 4.27
N GLY A 33 -13.26 4.71 4.36
CA GLY A 33 -13.80 3.97 5.50
C GLY A 33 -13.75 2.44 5.33
N HIS A 34 -13.30 1.94 4.17
CA HIS A 34 -13.24 0.49 3.96
C HIS A 34 -12.00 -0.10 4.61
N SER A 35 -12.17 -1.26 5.25
CA SER A 35 -11.07 -2.09 5.73
C SER A 35 -10.46 -2.93 4.61
N PHE A 36 -9.25 -3.45 4.85
CA PHE A 36 -8.63 -4.42 3.95
C PHE A 36 -9.40 -5.73 3.84
N GLU A 37 -10.12 -6.12 4.89
CA GLU A 37 -11.00 -7.29 4.90
C GLU A 37 -12.16 -7.12 3.92
N GLN A 38 -12.84 -5.96 3.95
CA GLN A 38 -13.90 -5.63 3.00
C GLN A 38 -13.39 -5.59 1.54
N LEU A 39 -12.15 -5.12 1.34
CA LEU A 39 -11.51 -5.18 0.03
C LEU A 39 -11.23 -6.63 -0.39
N ALA A 40 -10.77 -7.49 0.52
CA ALA A 40 -10.52 -8.90 0.24
C ALA A 40 -11.82 -9.62 -0.16
N GLU A 41 -12.88 -9.49 0.61
CA GLU A 41 -14.19 -10.08 0.30
C GLU A 41 -14.73 -9.60 -1.05
N ALA A 42 -14.54 -8.31 -1.38
CA ALA A 42 -14.92 -7.77 -2.68
C ALA A 42 -14.09 -8.36 -3.84
N ILE A 43 -12.80 -8.64 -3.61
CA ILE A 43 -11.94 -9.34 -4.58
C ILE A 43 -12.44 -10.76 -4.78
N ASP A 44 -12.71 -11.51 -3.71
CA ASP A 44 -13.20 -12.89 -3.81
C ASP A 44 -14.53 -12.97 -4.55
N ALA A 45 -15.47 -12.09 -4.24
CA ALA A 45 -16.74 -11.99 -4.97
C ALA A 45 -16.52 -11.65 -6.46
N ALA A 46 -15.61 -10.74 -6.77
CA ALA A 46 -15.33 -10.32 -8.15
C ALA A 46 -14.67 -11.42 -9.02
N PHE A 47 -13.95 -12.35 -8.39
CA PHE A 47 -13.30 -13.49 -9.06
C PHE A 47 -14.00 -14.83 -8.79
N ALA A 48 -15.20 -14.81 -8.20
CA ALA A 48 -15.98 -16.00 -7.85
C ALA A 48 -15.22 -17.03 -6.99
N ARG A 49 -14.37 -16.56 -6.06
CA ARG A 49 -13.76 -17.41 -5.03
C ARG A 49 -14.73 -17.51 -3.85
N TRP A 50 -15.33 -18.67 -3.68
CA TRP A 50 -16.37 -18.88 -2.65
C TRP A 50 -15.86 -19.62 -1.41
N ASP A 51 -14.59 -20.03 -1.40
CA ASP A 51 -13.95 -20.53 -0.19
C ASP A 51 -13.42 -19.33 0.61
N LEU A 52 -14.23 -18.87 1.56
CA LEU A 52 -13.93 -17.69 2.39
C LEU A 52 -13.01 -18.00 3.58
N SER A 53 -12.48 -19.23 3.67
CA SER A 53 -11.58 -19.63 4.78
C SER A 53 -10.11 -19.33 4.46
N HIS A 54 -9.84 -18.58 3.39
CA HIS A 54 -8.50 -18.26 2.95
C HIS A 54 -7.92 -17.05 3.71
N LEU A 55 -6.61 -17.09 3.94
CA LEU A 55 -5.88 -15.96 4.51
C LEU A 55 -5.56 -14.95 3.41
N HIS A 56 -5.94 -13.69 3.63
CA HIS A 56 -5.58 -12.57 2.76
C HIS A 56 -4.41 -11.79 3.35
N ALA A 57 -3.33 -11.64 2.57
CA ALA A 57 -2.17 -10.84 2.94
C ALA A 57 -1.96 -9.72 1.93
N PHE A 58 -1.93 -8.48 2.42
CA PHE A 58 -1.65 -7.31 1.59
C PHE A 58 -0.23 -6.83 1.86
N ARG A 59 0.53 -6.61 0.78
CA ARG A 59 1.84 -5.99 0.85
C ARG A 59 1.86 -4.75 -0.03
N SER A 60 1.94 -3.58 0.58
CA SER A 60 2.24 -2.35 -0.15
C SER A 60 3.75 -2.23 -0.31
N ARG A 61 4.20 -1.82 -1.50
CA ARG A 61 5.56 -1.35 -1.67
C ARG A 61 5.59 0.09 -1.18
N SER A 62 6.12 0.31 0.02
CA SER A 62 6.41 1.67 0.47
C SER A 62 7.40 2.29 -0.51
N LEU A 63 6.93 3.24 -1.30
CA LEU A 63 7.82 4.19 -1.95
C LEU A 63 8.27 5.11 -0.83
N ALA A 64 9.49 4.89 -0.32
CA ALA A 64 10.12 5.88 0.53
C ALA A 64 10.01 7.20 -0.21
N SER A 65 9.25 8.14 0.36
CA SER A 65 9.09 9.47 -0.18
C SER A 65 10.48 10.09 -0.19
N SER A 66 11.18 10.00 -1.33
CA SER A 66 12.40 10.76 -1.57
C SER A 66 11.97 12.22 -1.56
N LEU A 67 12.02 12.83 -0.38
CA LEU A 67 12.21 14.25 -0.23
C LEU A 67 13.55 14.54 -0.91
N ILE A 68 13.50 14.78 -2.22
CA ILE A 68 14.55 15.49 -2.92
C ILE A 68 14.49 16.91 -2.35
N ALA A 69 15.12 17.11 -1.20
CA ALA A 69 15.54 18.43 -0.78
C ALA A 69 16.43 18.93 -1.93
N HIS A 70 15.97 19.95 -2.64
CA HIS A 70 16.70 20.56 -3.72
C HIS A 70 17.87 21.31 -3.07
N SER A 71 18.95 20.59 -2.76
CA SER A 71 20.15 21.17 -2.21
C SER A 71 20.98 21.73 -3.35
N ARG A 72 20.93 23.07 -3.52
CA ARG A 72 22.07 24.01 -3.69
C ARG A 72 21.60 25.32 -4.35
N PRO A 73 22.31 26.47 -4.18
CA PRO A 73 23.72 26.59 -3.78
C PRO A 73 24.01 27.63 -2.69
N GLY A 74 25.01 27.32 -1.85
CA GLY A 74 25.88 28.24 -1.11
C GLY A 74 25.29 29.53 -0.53
N ALA A 75 24.98 29.51 0.76
CA ALA A 75 25.35 30.56 1.72
C ALA A 75 25.03 30.03 3.13
N GLY A 76 25.97 30.20 4.06
CA GLY A 76 26.00 29.46 5.32
C GLY A 76 24.86 29.74 6.29
N VAL A 77 24.54 28.74 7.11
CA VAL A 77 24.49 28.80 8.57
C VAL A 77 24.10 27.40 9.06
N GLY A 78 24.78 26.90 10.08
CA GLY A 78 24.81 25.47 10.43
C GLY A 78 23.47 24.88 10.85
N SER A 79 23.24 23.63 10.47
CA SER A 79 22.22 22.77 11.06
C SER A 79 22.88 21.47 11.53
N ARG A 80 23.29 21.47 12.80
CA ARG A 80 23.55 20.26 13.57
C ARG A 80 22.19 19.72 14.00
N THR A 81 21.77 18.59 13.44
CA THR A 81 20.70 17.77 14.02
C THR A 81 21.27 16.39 14.28
N GLN A 82 21.97 16.26 15.42
CA GLN A 82 22.22 14.96 16.02
C GLN A 82 20.95 14.57 16.75
N TYR A 83 20.26 13.54 16.26
CA TYR A 83 19.28 12.82 17.06
C TYR A 83 20.06 12.00 18.11
N GLY A 84 20.25 12.57 19.29
CA GLY A 84 20.70 11.83 20.47
C GLY A 84 19.49 11.13 21.10
N ARG A 85 19.46 9.80 21.04
CA ARG A 85 18.74 8.99 22.02
C ARG A 85 19.75 8.60 23.10
N GLU A 86 19.61 9.20 24.27
CA GLU A 86 20.06 8.60 25.52
C GLU A 86 18.99 8.87 26.57
N THR A 87 18.24 7.82 26.91
CA THR A 87 17.38 7.77 28.08
C THR A 87 18.32 7.56 29.28
N LEU A 88 18.35 8.50 30.22
CA LEU A 88 19.01 8.33 31.51
C LEU A 88 18.26 7.26 32.33
N ASP A 89 19.06 6.40 32.95
CA ASP A 89 18.71 5.45 34.01
C ASP A 89 18.92 6.16 35.36
N GLU A 90 17.93 6.11 36.24
CA GLU A 90 18.05 6.32 37.70
C GLU A 90 17.33 5.17 38.42
#